data_AF-A0A699J0I7-F1
#
_entry.id   AF-A0A699J0I7-F1
#
_cell.length_a   1.000
_cell.length_b   1.000
_cell.length_c   1.000
_cell.angle_alpha   90.00
_cell.angle_beta   90.00
_cell.angle_gamma   90.00
#
_symmetry.space_group_name_H-M   'P 1'
#
loop_
_entity.id
_entity.type
_entity.pdbx_description
1 polymer ?
#
loop_
_entity_poly.entity_id
_entity_poly.type
_entity_poly.pdbx_seq_one_letter_code
_entity_poly.pdbx_strand_id
1 'polypeptide(L)'
;ESVLALDDSALDVDQVDNLIKICPTKEEMNIIMGKLTFDTVHDFMAAFCVSLQQFFMELMRVPRAESKLRVFSFKLKFNAQVSEVRESLNIINLSAEQASYLLSTVMKTVLSLGNALNQGTHRGDATGFRLDSLLKLPDSNDHRMSLMNYLCKALADKQPELLNFSKDLGSLQLMHASKLIVRSLEGDMHAIQTGLNYVVSEKKKAKKDGPVSRNFR
;
A
#
# COMPACT_ATOMS: atom_id res chain seq x y z
N GLU A 1 4.79 25.16 -19.33
CA GLU A 1 5.06 25.83 -18.05
C GLU A 1 4.44 25.12 -16.85
N SER A 2 3.16 24.72 -16.91
CA SER A 2 2.46 24.00 -15.82
C SER A 2 3.19 22.74 -15.32
N VAL A 3 3.76 21.94 -16.23
CA VAL A 3 4.61 20.78 -15.87
C VAL A 3 5.85 21.19 -15.08
N LEU A 4 6.48 22.31 -15.42
CA LEU A 4 7.65 22.81 -14.72
C LEU A 4 7.27 23.40 -13.37
N ALA A 5 6.09 24.02 -13.24
CA ALA A 5 5.56 24.51 -11.98
C ALA A 5 4.97 23.41 -11.08
N LEU A 6 4.85 22.17 -11.57
CA LEU A 6 4.17 21.06 -10.89
C LEU A 6 2.72 21.43 -10.50
N ASP A 7 2.05 22.18 -11.37
CA ASP A 7 0.73 22.77 -11.13
C ASP A 7 -0.39 21.73 -11.26
N ASP A 8 -0.93 21.32 -10.11
CA ASP A 8 -2.00 20.33 -9.97
C ASP A 8 -3.40 20.86 -10.28
N SER A 9 -3.55 22.17 -10.52
CA SER A 9 -4.80 22.75 -11.03
C SER A 9 -4.92 22.67 -12.56
N ALA A 10 -3.80 22.54 -13.25
CA ALA A 10 -3.73 22.56 -14.71
C ALA A 10 -3.71 21.16 -15.33
N LEU A 11 -3.13 20.17 -14.65
CA LEU A 11 -2.98 18.81 -15.16
C LEU A 11 -3.28 17.77 -14.08
N ASP A 12 -4.13 16.81 -14.41
CA ASP A 12 -4.41 15.66 -13.56
C ASP A 12 -3.41 14.50 -13.79
N VAL A 13 -3.56 13.46 -12.98
CA VAL A 13 -2.67 12.30 -12.98
C VAL A 13 -2.68 11.54 -14.31
N ASP A 14 -3.85 11.40 -14.92
CA ASP A 14 -4.03 10.64 -16.16
C ASP A 14 -3.42 11.39 -17.34
N GLN A 15 -3.61 12.71 -17.38
CA GLN A 15 -2.99 13.59 -18.36
C GLN A 15 -1.47 13.55 -18.26
N VAL A 16 -0.91 13.64 -17.04
CA VAL A 16 0.55 13.55 -16.85
C VAL A 16 1.08 12.17 -17.25
N ASP A 17 0.39 11.09 -16.87
CA ASP A 17 0.80 9.73 -17.25
C ASP A 17 0.72 9.50 -18.76
N ASN A 18 -0.27 10.09 -19.44
CA ASN A 18 -0.35 10.05 -20.89
C ASN A 18 0.76 10.87 -21.55
N LEU A 19 1.14 12.02 -20.99
CA LEU A 19 2.30 12.80 -21.44
C LEU A 19 3.61 12.00 -21.30
N ILE A 20 3.77 11.20 -20.24
CA ILE A 20 4.92 10.31 -20.07
C ILE A 20 4.94 9.23 -21.16
N LYS A 21 3.79 8.64 -21.51
CA LYS A 21 3.71 7.59 -22.55
C LYS A 21 4.07 8.11 -23.94
N ILE A 22 3.76 9.37 -24.23
CA ILE A 22 4.07 9.99 -25.51
C ILE A 22 5.42 10.73 -25.50
N CYS A 23 6.15 10.74 -24.39
CA CYS A 23 7.47 11.38 -24.34
C CYS A 23 8.42 10.68 -25.33
N PRO A 24 9.07 11.41 -26.24
CA PRO A 24 9.89 10.81 -27.27
C PRO A 24 11.15 10.21 -26.63
N THR A 25 11.53 9.04 -27.12
CA THR A 25 12.80 8.38 -26.77
C THR A 25 13.99 9.19 -27.29
N LYS A 26 15.19 8.92 -26.78
CA LYS A 26 16.40 9.61 -27.26
C LYS A 26 16.65 9.36 -28.74
N GLU A 27 16.34 8.16 -29.19
CA GLU A 27 16.44 7.72 -30.57
C GLU A 27 15.44 8.49 -31.46
N GLU A 28 14.18 8.60 -31.03
CA GLU A 28 13.16 9.39 -31.75
C GLU A 28 13.49 10.88 -31.77
N MET A 29 14.00 11.43 -30.67
CA MET A 29 14.49 12.83 -30.62
C MET A 29 15.58 13.07 -31.67
N ASN A 30 16.55 12.16 -31.80
CA ASN A 30 17.61 12.26 -32.81
C ASN A 30 17.06 12.19 -34.25
N ILE A 31 16.06 11.34 -34.48
CA ILE A 31 15.40 11.22 -35.79
C ILE A 31 14.61 12.49 -36.13
N ILE A 32 13.87 13.06 -35.18
CA ILE A 32 13.11 14.31 -35.38
C ILE A 32 14.08 15.45 -35.70
N MET A 33 15.17 15.57 -34.93
CA MET A 33 16.21 16.57 -35.17
C MET A 33 16.90 16.37 -36.53
N GLY A 34 17.11 15.13 -36.97
CA GLY A 34 17.70 14.83 -38.28
C GLY A 34 16.73 15.07 -39.46
N LYS A 35 15.45 14.73 -39.31
CA LYS A 35 14.43 14.89 -40.36
C LYS A 35 14.00 16.34 -40.59
N LEU A 36 14.16 17.22 -39.61
CA LEU A 36 13.93 18.67 -39.75
C LEU A 36 14.87 19.34 -40.77
N THR A 37 15.86 18.63 -41.31
CA THR A 37 16.71 19.11 -42.41
C THR A 37 16.16 18.82 -43.81
N PHE A 38 15.14 17.96 -43.93
CA PHE A 38 14.59 17.54 -45.22
C PHE A 38 13.07 17.76 -45.27
N ASP A 39 12.68 18.77 -46.04
CA ASP A 39 11.31 19.10 -46.41
C ASP A 39 10.59 17.93 -47.08
N THR A 40 9.31 17.75 -46.71
CA THR A 40 8.12 17.54 -47.59
C THR A 40 7.08 16.64 -46.93
N VAL A 41 5.93 17.19 -46.52
CA VAL A 41 4.66 16.43 -46.36
C VAL A 41 3.47 17.35 -46.69
N HIS A 42 2.39 16.76 -47.22
CA HIS A 42 1.15 17.33 -47.79
C HIS A 42 0.22 18.05 -46.78
N ASP A 43 -0.40 19.18 -47.16
CA ASP A 43 -1.01 20.25 -46.33
C ASP A 43 -1.79 19.89 -45.04
N PHE A 44 -2.66 18.87 -44.99
CA PHE A 44 -3.41 18.54 -43.74
C PHE A 44 -2.60 17.66 -42.78
N MET A 45 -1.93 16.63 -43.33
CA MET A 45 -0.94 15.86 -42.58
C MET A 45 0.25 16.74 -42.20
N ALA A 46 0.61 17.72 -43.03
CA ALA A 46 1.62 18.71 -42.72
C ALA A 46 1.22 19.54 -41.50
N ALA A 47 0.02 20.10 -41.45
CA ALA A 47 -0.43 20.89 -40.30
C ALA A 47 -0.46 20.08 -39.00
N PHE A 48 -0.98 18.85 -39.03
CA PHE A 48 -0.97 17.97 -37.86
C PHE A 48 0.46 17.56 -37.47
N CYS A 49 1.29 17.19 -38.44
CA CYS A 49 2.69 16.84 -38.21
C CYS A 49 3.47 18.04 -37.67
N VAL A 50 3.22 19.25 -38.15
CA VAL A 50 3.80 20.51 -37.67
C VAL A 50 3.38 20.77 -36.22
N SER A 51 2.10 20.59 -35.86
CA SER A 51 1.65 20.78 -34.48
C SER A 51 2.29 19.77 -33.51
N LEU A 52 2.42 18.51 -33.93
CA LEU A 52 3.04 17.44 -33.16
C LEU A 52 4.56 17.63 -33.05
N GLN A 53 5.21 18.00 -34.15
CA GLN A 53 6.63 18.34 -34.20
C GLN A 53 6.94 19.53 -33.30
N GLN A 54 6.09 20.56 -33.30
CA GLN A 54 6.25 21.74 -32.47
C GLN A 54 6.05 21.41 -30.98
N PHE A 55 5.09 20.54 -30.65
CA PHE A 55 4.96 19.98 -29.29
C PHE A 55 6.24 19.26 -28.86
N PHE A 56 6.77 18.35 -29.69
CA PHE A 56 8.01 17.64 -29.38
C PHE A 56 9.22 18.57 -29.28
N MET A 57 9.31 19.60 -30.11
CA MET A 57 10.36 20.62 -30.01
C MET A 57 10.30 21.34 -28.67
N GLU A 58 9.13 21.81 -28.25
CA GLU A 58 8.96 22.46 -26.95
C GLU A 58 9.26 21.51 -25.78
N LEU A 59 8.90 20.23 -25.92
CA LEU A 59 9.23 19.20 -24.93
C LEU A 59 10.74 18.92 -24.86
N MET A 60 11.43 18.86 -26.01
CA MET A 60 12.88 18.66 -26.11
C MET A 60 13.68 19.84 -25.55
N ARG A 61 13.12 21.06 -25.56
CA ARG A 61 13.72 22.23 -24.91
C ARG A 61 13.80 22.07 -23.40
N VAL A 62 12.95 21.22 -22.80
CA VAL A 62 12.97 20.93 -21.37
C VAL A 62 13.97 19.80 -21.09
N PRO A 63 15.08 20.07 -20.38
CA PRO A 63 16.05 19.03 -20.05
C PRO A 63 15.40 17.95 -19.19
N ARG A 64 15.53 16.68 -19.58
CA ARG A 64 14.98 15.54 -18.84
C ARG A 64 13.46 15.67 -18.62
N ALA A 65 12.72 16.13 -19.63
CA ALA A 65 11.26 16.31 -19.58
C ALA A 65 10.51 15.10 -19.01
N GLU A 66 10.80 13.89 -19.50
CA GLU A 66 10.19 12.66 -18.99
C GLU A 66 10.43 12.48 -17.48
N SER A 67 11.65 12.76 -17.00
CA SER A 67 11.98 12.65 -15.57
C SER A 67 11.19 13.67 -14.74
N LYS A 68 11.01 14.89 -15.25
CA LYS A 68 10.20 15.92 -14.58
C LYS A 68 8.71 15.58 -14.57
N LEU A 69 8.19 15.01 -15.66
CA LEU A 69 6.82 14.49 -15.72
C LEU A 69 6.62 13.34 -14.73
N ARG A 70 7.58 12.42 -14.59
CA ARG A 70 7.54 11.36 -13.57
C ARG A 70 7.53 11.91 -12.14
N VAL A 71 8.30 12.97 -11.87
CA VAL A 71 8.25 13.69 -10.59
C VAL A 71 6.86 14.29 -10.36
N PHE A 72 6.25 14.86 -11.39
CA PHE A 72 4.92 15.46 -11.28
C PHE A 72 3.82 14.41 -11.04
N SER A 73 3.84 13.30 -11.80
CA SER A 73 2.95 12.16 -11.57
C SER A 73 3.08 11.62 -10.14
N PHE A 74 4.32 11.49 -9.64
CA PHE A 74 4.55 11.09 -8.26
C PHE A 74 3.99 12.10 -7.24
N LYS A 75 4.19 13.41 -7.43
CA LYS A 75 3.61 14.46 -6.56
C LYS A 75 2.09 14.31 -6.47
N LEU A 76 1.41 14.12 -7.60
CA LEU A 76 -0.05 13.97 -7.66
C LEU A 76 -0.53 12.72 -6.90
N LYS A 77 0.20 11.61 -6.98
CA LYS A 77 -0.16 10.34 -6.34
C LYS A 77 0.26 10.25 -4.86
N PHE A 78 1.26 11.04 -4.44
CA PHE A 78 1.94 10.86 -3.16
C PHE A 78 1.00 10.87 -1.95
N ASN A 79 0.11 11.87 -1.86
CA ASN A 79 -0.78 11.99 -0.70
C ASN A 79 -1.75 10.81 -0.58
N ALA A 80 -2.28 10.34 -1.71
CA ALA A 80 -3.17 9.17 -1.73
C ALA A 80 -2.42 7.91 -1.29
N GLN A 81 -1.24 7.64 -1.86
CA GLN A 81 -0.42 6.48 -1.50
C GLN A 81 -0.01 6.48 -0.02
N VAL A 82 0.42 7.62 0.52
CA VAL A 82 0.78 7.74 1.94
C VAL A 82 -0.43 7.56 2.84
N SER A 83 -1.59 8.08 2.44
CA SER A 83 -2.84 7.92 3.21
C SER A 83 -3.26 6.46 3.29
N GLU A 84 -3.23 5.74 2.17
CA GLU A 84 -3.59 4.32 2.10
C GLU A 84 -2.66 3.43 2.95
N VAL A 85 -1.35 3.66 2.86
CA VAL A 85 -0.36 2.96 3.70
C VAL A 85 -0.59 3.27 5.18
N ARG A 86 -0.85 4.54 5.53
CA ARG A 86 -1.09 4.95 6.92
C ARG A 86 -2.37 4.32 7.49
N GLU A 87 -3.45 4.30 6.70
CA GLU A 87 -4.70 3.69 7.12
C GLU A 87 -4.53 2.18 7.35
N SER A 88 -3.84 1.50 6.44
CA SER A 88 -3.53 0.08 6.58
C SER A 88 -2.71 -0.21 7.84
N LEU A 89 -1.67 0.58 8.11
CA LEU A 89 -0.87 0.45 9.33
C LEU A 89 -1.68 0.72 10.61
N ASN A 90 -2.57 1.71 10.58
CA ASN A 90 -3.45 2.01 11.70
C ASN A 90 -4.41 0.86 12.00
N ILE A 91 -5.02 0.27 10.96
CA ILE A 91 -5.86 -0.92 11.08
C ILE A 91 -5.08 -2.07 11.72
N ILE A 92 -3.84 -2.32 11.27
CA ILE A 92 -2.97 -3.36 11.85
C ILE A 92 -2.70 -3.08 13.32
N ASN A 93 -2.32 -1.85 13.68
CA ASN A 93 -1.96 -1.49 15.05
C ASN A 93 -3.15 -1.64 16.01
N LEU A 94 -4.31 -1.07 15.66
CA LEU A 94 -5.54 -1.18 16.45
C LEU A 94 -6.00 -2.64 16.60
N SER A 95 -5.90 -3.41 15.52
CA SER A 95 -6.26 -4.84 15.54
C SER A 95 -5.33 -5.65 16.43
N ALA A 96 -4.03 -5.35 16.42
CA ALA A 96 -3.06 -6.03 17.28
C ALA A 96 -3.30 -5.72 18.77
N GLU A 97 -3.59 -4.47 19.11
CA GLU A 97 -3.94 -4.05 20.47
C GLU A 97 -5.22 -4.76 20.97
N GLN A 98 -6.27 -4.75 20.16
CA GLN A 98 -7.54 -5.39 20.48
C GLN A 98 -7.42 -6.92 20.61
N ALA A 99 -6.72 -7.55 19.67
CA ALA A 99 -6.47 -8.99 19.70
C ALA A 99 -5.66 -9.39 20.93
N SER A 100 -4.65 -8.60 21.34
CA SER A 100 -3.78 -8.94 22.48
C SER A 100 -4.56 -9.09 23.79
N TYR A 101 -5.40 -8.10 24.14
CA TYR A 101 -6.21 -8.15 25.35
C TYR A 101 -7.20 -9.32 25.34
N LEU A 102 -7.92 -9.44 24.24
CA LEU A 102 -9.01 -10.38 24.10
C LEU A 102 -8.49 -11.83 24.04
N LEU A 103 -7.47 -12.07 23.21
CA LEU A 103 -6.81 -13.37 23.08
C LEU A 103 -6.12 -13.78 24.37
N SER A 104 -5.40 -12.87 25.06
CA SER A 104 -4.75 -13.20 26.34
C SER A 104 -5.74 -13.76 27.37
N THR A 105 -6.92 -13.15 27.45
CA THR A 105 -7.95 -13.55 28.42
C THR A 105 -8.54 -14.91 28.10
N VAL A 106 -8.88 -15.17 26.83
CA VAL A 106 -9.36 -16.48 26.39
C VAL A 106 -8.28 -17.56 26.56
N MET A 107 -7.04 -17.26 26.18
CA MET A 107 -5.93 -18.22 26.29
C MET A 107 -5.66 -18.59 27.76
N LYS A 108 -5.72 -17.64 28.70
CA LYS A 108 -5.61 -17.94 30.14
C LYS A 108 -6.74 -18.84 30.63
N THR A 109 -7.97 -18.59 30.17
CA THR A 109 -9.13 -19.42 30.54
C THR A 109 -9.00 -20.84 30.01
N VAL A 110 -8.62 -20.98 28.75
CA VAL A 110 -8.37 -22.29 28.12
C VAL A 110 -7.23 -23.04 28.84
N LEU A 111 -6.15 -22.34 29.21
CA LEU A 111 -5.04 -22.94 29.97
C LEU A 111 -5.50 -23.45 31.33
N SER A 112 -6.22 -22.61 32.09
CA SER A 112 -6.74 -22.99 33.41
C SER A 112 -7.69 -24.18 33.33
N LEU A 113 -8.57 -24.20 32.32
CA LEU A 113 -9.50 -25.31 32.11
C LEU A 113 -8.76 -26.59 31.70
N GLY A 114 -7.80 -26.48 30.77
CA GLY A 114 -6.96 -27.59 30.33
C GLY A 114 -6.19 -28.21 31.49
N ASN A 115 -5.63 -27.40 32.39
CA ASN A 115 -4.92 -27.87 33.58
C ASN A 115 -5.84 -28.56 34.58
N ALA A 116 -7.05 -28.04 34.78
CA ALA A 116 -8.03 -28.66 35.67
C ALA A 116 -8.50 -30.04 35.15
N LEU A 117 -8.76 -30.14 33.84
CA LEU A 117 -9.23 -31.38 33.22
C LEU A 117 -8.12 -32.44 33.09
N ASN A 118 -6.87 -32.01 32.90
CA ASN A 118 -5.73 -32.92 32.78
C ASN A 118 -4.97 -33.11 34.10
N GLN A 119 -5.56 -32.73 35.24
CA GLN A 119 -4.93 -32.86 36.56
C GLN A 119 -4.49 -34.31 36.82
N GLY A 120 -3.24 -34.51 37.23
CA GLY A 120 -2.66 -35.84 37.47
C GLY A 120 -2.19 -36.58 36.21
N THR A 121 -2.31 -35.98 35.02
CA THR A 121 -1.75 -36.53 33.77
C THR A 121 -0.48 -35.76 33.36
N HIS A 122 0.29 -36.30 32.41
CA HIS A 122 1.44 -35.61 31.79
C HIS A 122 1.07 -34.30 31.06
N ARG A 123 -0.22 -34.03 30.84
CA ARG A 123 -0.74 -32.81 30.20
C ARG A 123 -1.31 -31.80 31.21
N GLY A 124 -1.33 -32.15 32.49
CA GLY A 124 -1.68 -31.23 33.57
C GLY A 124 -0.53 -30.28 33.89
N ASP A 125 -0.84 -29.24 34.66
CA ASP A 125 0.14 -28.24 35.12
C ASP A 125 0.97 -27.59 33.99
N ALA A 126 0.36 -27.43 32.82
CA ALA A 126 0.98 -26.75 31.70
C ALA A 126 1.11 -25.25 31.98
N THR A 127 2.21 -24.65 31.52
CA THR A 127 2.45 -23.20 31.57
C THR A 127 1.98 -22.47 30.31
N GLY A 128 1.60 -23.21 29.27
CA GLY A 128 1.10 -22.69 28.00
C GLY A 128 0.74 -23.79 27.02
N PHE A 129 0.14 -23.40 25.89
CA PHE A 129 -0.22 -24.31 24.81
C PHE A 129 -0.10 -23.62 23.45
N ARG A 130 0.02 -24.41 22.38
CA ARG A 130 0.04 -23.90 20.99
C ARG A 130 -1.35 -23.42 20.59
N LEU A 131 -1.44 -22.28 19.90
CA LEU A 131 -2.70 -21.74 19.35
C LEU A 131 -3.48 -22.77 18.53
N ASP A 132 -2.79 -23.56 17.71
CA ASP A 132 -3.39 -24.61 16.87
C ASP A 132 -4.14 -25.68 17.69
N SER A 133 -3.84 -25.83 18.99
CA SER A 133 -4.57 -26.72 19.89
C SER A 133 -6.01 -26.26 20.14
N LEU A 134 -6.33 -24.98 19.94
CA LEU A 134 -7.70 -24.47 20.06
C LEU A 134 -8.65 -25.17 19.08
N LEU A 135 -8.15 -25.53 17.89
CA LEU A 135 -8.93 -26.24 16.86
C LEU A 135 -9.37 -27.64 17.30
N LYS A 136 -8.73 -28.21 18.34
CA LYS A 136 -8.99 -29.56 18.86
C LYS A 136 -9.94 -29.57 20.06
N LEU A 137 -10.33 -28.40 20.57
CA LEU A 137 -11.28 -28.26 21.68
C LEU A 137 -12.68 -28.83 21.38
N PRO A 138 -13.22 -28.76 20.14
CA PRO A 138 -14.49 -29.38 19.80
C PRO A 138 -14.43 -30.93 19.82
N ASP A 139 -13.29 -31.50 19.43
CA ASP A 139 -13.11 -32.94 19.22
C ASP A 139 -12.76 -33.71 20.50
N SER A 140 -12.44 -32.99 21.57
CA SER A 140 -12.07 -33.59 22.84
C SER A 140 -13.33 -33.95 23.63
N ASN A 141 -13.78 -35.20 23.46
CA ASN A 141 -15.01 -35.74 24.03
C ASN A 141 -14.71 -36.75 25.15
N ASP A 142 -15.37 -36.58 26.29
CA ASP A 142 -15.61 -37.65 27.26
C ASP A 142 -17.10 -38.04 27.20
N HIS A 143 -17.51 -38.62 26.06
CA HIS A 143 -18.82 -39.23 25.71
C HIS A 143 -20.14 -38.52 26.10
N ARG A 144 -20.13 -37.35 26.74
CA ARG A 144 -21.29 -36.57 27.23
C ARG A 144 -21.17 -35.05 27.03
N MET A 145 -19.96 -34.49 26.95
CA MET A 145 -19.70 -33.07 26.69
C MET A 145 -18.31 -32.88 26.12
N SER A 146 -18.15 -31.98 25.13
CA SER A 146 -16.82 -31.60 24.63
C SER A 146 -16.14 -30.60 25.56
N LEU A 147 -14.81 -30.51 25.44
CA LEU A 147 -13.98 -29.50 26.11
C LEU A 147 -14.44 -28.07 25.77
N MET A 148 -14.90 -27.85 24.53
CA MET A 148 -15.53 -26.59 24.12
C MET A 148 -16.84 -26.30 24.87
N ASN A 149 -17.70 -27.30 25.09
CA ASN A 149 -18.93 -27.11 25.87
C ASN A 149 -18.62 -26.76 27.34
N TYR A 150 -17.59 -27.40 27.92
CA TYR A 150 -17.11 -27.05 29.26
C TYR A 150 -16.57 -25.63 29.32
N LEU A 151 -15.81 -25.21 28.31
CA LEU A 151 -15.30 -23.84 28.21
C LEU A 151 -16.44 -22.82 28.14
N CYS A 152 -17.44 -23.04 27.29
CA CYS A 152 -18.62 -22.16 27.21
C CYS A 152 -19.34 -22.05 28.55
N LYS A 153 -19.52 -23.16 29.27
CA LYS A 153 -20.16 -23.16 30.59
C LYS A 153 -19.33 -22.41 31.62
N ALA A 154 -18.02 -22.69 31.68
CA ALA A 154 -17.11 -22.02 32.62
C ALA A 154 -17.01 -20.51 32.37
N LEU A 155 -17.00 -20.10 31.10
CA LEU A 155 -17.06 -18.69 30.71
C LEU A 155 -18.41 -18.07 31.10
N ALA A 156 -19.54 -18.74 30.86
CA ALA A 156 -20.85 -18.25 31.26
C ALA A 156 -20.96 -18.02 32.78
N ASP A 157 -20.38 -18.92 33.57
CA ASP A 157 -20.46 -18.87 35.03
C ASP A 157 -19.49 -17.84 35.65
N LYS A 158 -18.30 -17.65 35.07
CA LYS A 158 -17.23 -16.84 35.68
C LYS A 158 -16.95 -15.51 34.97
N GLN A 159 -17.08 -15.46 33.65
CA GLN A 159 -16.71 -14.34 32.78
C GLN A 159 -17.66 -14.24 31.58
N PRO A 160 -18.97 -14.01 31.80
CA PRO A 160 -19.98 -14.04 30.74
C PRO A 160 -19.73 -12.99 29.65
N GLU A 161 -18.98 -11.92 29.95
CA GLU A 161 -18.53 -10.92 28.97
C GLU A 161 -17.73 -11.55 27.81
N LEU A 162 -16.98 -12.61 28.07
CA LEU A 162 -16.16 -13.31 27.07
C LEU A 162 -16.98 -14.23 26.16
N LEU A 163 -18.26 -14.49 26.45
CA LEU A 163 -19.12 -15.25 25.53
C LEU A 163 -19.37 -14.50 24.22
N ASN A 164 -19.27 -13.17 24.22
CA ASN A 164 -19.35 -12.34 23.03
C ASN A 164 -17.99 -12.14 22.34
N PHE A 165 -16.94 -12.86 22.78
CA PHE A 165 -15.60 -12.79 22.20
C PHE A 165 -15.58 -12.92 20.68
N SER A 166 -16.41 -13.78 20.10
CA SER A 166 -16.48 -13.93 18.64
C SER A 166 -17.01 -12.68 17.94
N LYS A 167 -17.87 -11.90 18.58
CA LYS A 167 -18.33 -10.58 18.08
C LYS A 167 -17.26 -9.52 18.25
N ASP A 168 -16.53 -9.56 19.37
CA ASP A 168 -15.41 -8.63 19.63
C ASP A 168 -14.24 -8.89 18.67
N LEU A 169 -13.99 -10.16 18.33
CA LEU A 169 -13.08 -10.57 17.25
C LEU A 169 -13.61 -10.24 15.85
N GLY A 170 -14.93 -10.29 15.68
CA GLY A 170 -15.63 -9.90 14.45
C GLY A 170 -15.74 -8.38 14.28
N SER A 171 -15.05 -7.60 15.12
CA SER A 171 -15.00 -6.15 14.96
C SER A 171 -14.48 -5.79 13.57
N LEU A 172 -15.01 -4.68 13.05
CA LEU A 172 -14.72 -4.21 11.69
C LEU A 172 -13.20 -4.07 11.46
N GLN A 173 -12.44 -3.68 12.49
CA GLN A 173 -10.98 -3.57 12.44
C GLN A 173 -10.28 -4.91 12.19
N LEU A 174 -10.60 -5.95 12.96
CA LEU A 174 -9.98 -7.28 12.79
C LEU A 174 -10.35 -7.93 11.46
N MET A 175 -11.60 -7.74 11.01
CA MET A 175 -12.03 -8.20 9.69
C MET A 175 -11.29 -7.47 8.57
N HIS A 176 -11.05 -6.16 8.70
CA HIS A 176 -10.27 -5.40 7.72
C HIS A 176 -8.80 -5.84 7.74
N ALA A 177 -8.20 -6.01 8.91
CA ALA A 177 -6.83 -6.47 9.07
C ALA A 177 -6.60 -7.87 8.47
N SER A 178 -7.55 -8.80 8.63
CA SER A 178 -7.43 -10.15 8.05
C SER A 178 -7.41 -10.18 6.52
N LYS A 179 -7.90 -9.12 5.86
CA LYS A 179 -7.87 -8.95 4.41
C LYS A 179 -6.61 -8.23 3.92
N LEU A 180 -5.83 -7.61 4.80
CA LEU A 180 -4.61 -6.91 4.43
C LEU A 180 -3.52 -7.91 4.04
N ILE A 181 -2.91 -7.68 2.88
CA ILE A 181 -1.75 -8.44 2.41
C ILE A 181 -0.50 -7.66 2.84
N VAL A 182 0.16 -8.10 3.92
CA VAL A 182 1.36 -7.44 4.46
C VAL A 182 2.45 -7.24 3.41
N ARG A 183 2.62 -8.20 2.48
CA ARG A 183 3.58 -8.07 1.36
C ARG A 183 3.25 -6.95 0.38
N SER A 184 1.97 -6.63 0.20
CA SER A 184 1.55 -5.48 -0.62
C SER A 184 2.00 -4.17 0.04
N LEU A 185 1.77 -4.06 1.35
CA LEU A 185 2.12 -2.87 2.13
C LEU A 185 3.63 -2.57 2.09
N GLU A 186 4.47 -3.60 2.20
CA GLU A 186 5.92 -3.46 2.04
C GLU A 186 6.30 -2.94 0.64
N GLY A 187 5.64 -3.47 -0.40
CA GLY A 187 5.79 -2.99 -1.77
C GLY A 187 5.39 -1.53 -1.95
N ASP A 188 4.26 -1.12 -1.37
CA ASP A 188 3.75 0.26 -1.43
C ASP A 188 4.69 1.23 -0.71
N MET A 189 5.19 0.86 0.48
CA MET A 189 6.19 1.63 1.21
C MET A 189 7.50 1.76 0.41
N HIS A 190 7.95 0.66 -0.21
CA HIS A 190 9.15 0.68 -1.04
C HIS A 190 8.98 1.56 -2.29
N ALA A 191 7.80 1.53 -2.92
CA ALA A 191 7.47 2.39 -4.06
C ALA A 191 7.50 3.87 -3.68
N ILE A 192 6.91 4.24 -2.53
CA ILE A 192 6.95 5.62 -2.01
C ILE A 192 8.40 6.06 -1.74
N GLN A 193 9.20 5.21 -1.08
CA GLN A 193 10.61 5.52 -0.78
C GLN A 193 11.43 5.71 -2.06
N THR A 194 11.24 4.83 -3.04
CA THR A 194 11.91 4.90 -4.34
C THR A 194 11.50 6.16 -5.11
N GLY A 195 10.20 6.50 -5.11
CA GLY A 195 9.69 7.72 -5.72
C GLY A 195 10.26 8.98 -5.07
N LEU A 196 10.33 9.04 -3.73
CA LEU A 196 10.96 10.16 -3.02
C LEU A 196 12.44 10.32 -3.37
N ASN A 197 13.19 9.21 -3.40
CA ASN A 197 14.59 9.21 -3.79
C ASN A 197 14.77 9.73 -5.23
N TYR A 198 13.85 9.35 -6.12
CA TYR A 198 13.82 9.84 -7.49
C TYR A 198 13.57 11.35 -7.57
N VAL A 199 12.57 11.86 -6.84
CA VAL A 199 12.27 13.31 -6.74
C VAL A 199 13.48 14.09 -6.25
N VAL A 200 14.13 13.63 -5.17
CA VAL A 200 15.31 14.29 -4.61
C VAL A 200 16.46 14.30 -5.62
N SER A 201 16.66 13.20 -6.33
CA SER A 201 17.69 13.08 -7.38
C SER A 201 17.44 14.05 -8.53
N GLU A 202 16.22 14.10 -9.07
CA GLU A 202 15.90 14.99 -10.19
C GLU A 202 15.91 16.46 -9.75
N LYS A 203 15.43 16.80 -8.55
CA LYS A 203 15.55 18.16 -7.99
C LYS A 203 17.00 18.62 -7.89
N LYS A 204 17.94 17.72 -7.55
CA LYS A 204 19.39 18.05 -7.56
C LYS A 204 19.92 18.29 -8.97
N LYS A 205 19.53 17.46 -9.94
CA LYS A 205 19.94 17.62 -11.35
C LYS A 205 19.36 18.88 -11.97
N ALA A 206 18.11 19.21 -11.66
CA ALA A 206 17.40 20.37 -12.20
C ALA A 206 18.08 21.71 -11.92
N LYS A 207 18.89 21.80 -10.85
CA LYS A 207 19.71 22.99 -10.55
C LYS A 207 20.71 23.33 -11.66
N LYS A 208 21.09 22.35 -12.50
CA LYS A 208 22.05 22.51 -13.60
C LYS A 208 21.38 22.85 -14.94
N ASP A 209 20.05 22.91 -15.00
CA ASP A 209 19.30 23.12 -16.26
C ASP A 209 19.19 24.60 -16.67
N GLY A 210 19.79 25.51 -15.90
CA GLY A 210 19.72 26.94 -16.17
C GLY A 210 18.30 27.53 -16.04
N PRO A 211 17.99 28.63 -16.75
CA PRO A 211 16.72 29.35 -16.61
C PRO A 211 15.48 28.51 -16.95
N VAL A 212 15.62 27.50 -17.82
CA VAL A 212 14.51 26.69 -18.32
C VAL A 212 13.80 25.91 -17.21
N SER A 213 14.51 25.50 -16.16
CA SER A 213 13.91 24.78 -15.02
C SER A 213 13.75 25.64 -13.76
N ARG A 214 13.79 26.98 -13.87
CA ARG A 214 13.71 27.89 -12.72
C ARG A 214 12.46 27.64 -11.84
N ASN A 215 11.36 27.28 -12.49
CA ASN A 215 10.06 27.07 -11.86
C ASN A 215 9.85 25.64 -11.34
N PHE A 216 10.79 24.72 -11.59
CA PHE A 216 10.78 23.34 -11.08
C PHE A 216 11.25 23.30 -9.62
N ARG A 217 10.33 23.57 -8.68
CA ARG A 217 10.62 23.73 -7.26
C ARG A 217 9.75 22.89 -6.35
#